data_AF-A0A9D2CBB2-F1
#
_entry.id   AF-A0A9D2CBB2-F1
#
_cell.length_a   1.000
_cell.length_b   1.000
_cell.length_c   1.000
_cell.angle_alpha   90.00
_cell.angle_beta   90.00
_cell.angle_gamma   90.00
#
_symmetry.space_group_name_H-M   'P 1'
#
loop_
_entity.id
_entity.type
_entity.pdbx_description
1 polymer ?
#
loop_
_entity_poly.entity_id
_entity_poly.type
_entity_poly.pdbx_seq_one_letter_code
_entity_poly.pdbx_strand_id
1 'polypeptide(L)'
;MDLTTFKRRPTCEVRIGCETIGGDCPVAVQSMTNTDTNDTMASVAQIERIDRAGGKIVRLTAQGRREGENLANIVRALRADGFTTAVVADIHFVPEVASIAAKYVDKVRINPGNYRNDHGEFEALIEQCRERGVALRIGVNHGSLAKRVFDRWGDTPEGMVVSAMEFLRICRDRDFDQVVVSMKSSNTRVMVAAYRLLVEAMDAEGMHYPIHLGVTEAGNGLEGRVKSAVGIGALLADGIGDTIRVSLTEAPEHEIPVARMLAEHFASRPGVFEVLHPERYSPTAYRRRSHVTVPVTHDEPLDGFRILESTSGNPTAELRAAILNLDTPDCPVVVKRRYEEPTLEAVAVKAAADLGPLLLDGLADGLWIDAPGHSAAAIRDVELMILQAARVRFSHTEYIACPSCGRTLYDIEKTLADIKARTSHLKNLRIGVMGCIVNGPGEMTDADYGYVGAGPGRITLYKGREVVARNIPQEEALDRLIALIRENGDWTDAPADGR
;
A
#
# COMPACT_ATOMS: atom_id res chain seq x y z
N MET A 1 14.89 13.67 7.53
CA MET A 1 15.05 12.25 7.91
C MET A 1 16.42 12.09 8.55
N ASP A 2 16.50 11.38 9.68
CA ASP A 2 17.79 11.04 10.30
C ASP A 2 18.23 9.66 9.79
N LEU A 3 19.44 9.58 9.24
CA LEU A 3 20.02 8.31 8.75
C LEU A 3 20.80 7.56 9.83
N THR A 4 21.10 8.22 10.95
CA THR A 4 21.98 7.71 12.00
C THR A 4 21.22 7.00 13.11
N THR A 5 20.00 7.48 13.40
CA THR A 5 19.14 6.91 14.45
C THR A 5 17.72 6.75 13.97
N PHE A 6 17.03 5.75 14.50
CA PHE A 6 15.60 5.63 14.30
C PHE A 6 14.86 6.61 15.21
N LYS A 7 14.04 7.48 14.60
CA LYS A 7 13.15 8.38 15.32
C LYS A 7 11.83 8.48 14.59
N ARG A 8 10.72 8.29 15.30
CA ARG A 8 9.39 8.55 14.76
C ARG A 8 9.23 10.03 14.42
N ARG A 9 8.61 10.31 13.27
CA ARG A 9 8.23 11.64 12.86
C ARG A 9 7.22 12.21 13.88
N PRO A 10 7.42 13.43 14.40
CA PRO A 10 6.44 14.09 15.26
C PRO A 10 5.17 14.39 14.47
N THR A 11 4.02 14.07 15.05
CA THR A 11 2.70 14.34 14.47
C THR A 11 1.73 14.84 15.53
N CYS A 12 0.71 15.61 15.13
CA CYS A 12 -0.39 15.96 16.02
C CYS A 12 -1.29 14.74 16.30
N GLU A 13 -2.06 14.78 17.37
CA GLU A 13 -3.00 13.72 17.71
C GLU A 13 -4.34 13.92 16.99
N VAL A 14 -4.85 12.84 16.40
CA VAL A 14 -6.17 12.80 15.76
C VAL A 14 -7.02 11.73 16.42
N ARG A 15 -8.17 12.15 16.94
CA ARG A 15 -9.14 11.25 17.57
C ARG A 15 -10.09 10.69 16.52
N ILE A 16 -10.30 9.38 16.55
CA ILE A 16 -11.16 8.64 15.65
C ILE A 16 -12.05 7.74 16.51
N GLY A 17 -13.20 8.25 16.93
CA GLY A 17 -14.06 7.56 17.88
C GLY A 17 -13.34 7.39 19.23
N CYS A 18 -13.16 6.15 19.67
CA CYS A 18 -12.40 5.81 20.88
C CYS A 18 -10.88 5.68 20.64
N GLU A 19 -10.43 5.69 19.39
CA GLU A 19 -9.03 5.54 19.03
C GLU A 19 -8.35 6.90 18.88
N THR A 20 -7.05 6.96 19.17
CA THR A 20 -6.22 8.14 18.89
C THR A 20 -4.99 7.69 18.11
N ILE A 21 -4.66 8.42 17.05
CA ILE A 21 -3.45 8.19 16.24
C ILE A 21 -2.60 9.45 16.21
N GLY A 22 -1.32 9.29 15.89
CA GLY A 22 -0.35 10.39 15.90
C GLY A 22 0.23 10.63 17.29
N GLY A 23 1.05 11.67 17.43
CA GLY A 23 1.80 11.93 18.65
C GLY A 23 2.64 10.71 19.05
N ASP A 24 2.63 10.41 20.35
CA ASP A 24 3.36 9.27 20.93
C ASP A 24 2.56 7.95 20.89
N CYS A 25 1.34 7.95 20.32
CA CYS A 25 0.54 6.73 20.21
C CYS A 25 1.25 5.68 19.34
N PRO A 26 1.15 4.38 19.68
CA PRO A 26 1.60 3.31 18.80
C PRO A 26 0.94 3.37 17.41
N VAL A 27 1.62 2.84 16.40
CA VAL A 27 1.08 2.78 15.03
C VAL A 27 -0.19 1.93 15.01
N ALA A 28 -1.33 2.55 14.72
CA ALA A 28 -2.62 1.87 14.74
C ALA A 28 -2.85 1.02 13.48
N VAL A 29 -3.48 -0.15 13.64
CA VAL A 29 -3.81 -1.05 12.52
C VAL A 29 -5.27 -0.87 12.08
N GLN A 30 -5.50 -0.83 10.77
CA GLN A 30 -6.83 -0.66 10.17
C GLN A 30 -7.08 -1.71 9.09
N SER A 31 -8.36 -1.97 8.80
CA SER A 31 -8.80 -2.79 7.66
C SER A 31 -10.05 -2.17 7.03
N MET A 32 -10.58 -2.79 5.98
CA MET A 32 -11.76 -2.33 5.25
C MET A 32 -12.69 -3.50 4.95
N THR A 33 -13.98 -3.32 5.16
CA THR A 33 -14.98 -4.32 4.79
C THR A 33 -15.04 -4.52 3.28
N ASN A 34 -15.39 -5.73 2.87
CA ASN A 34 -15.69 -6.07 1.49
C ASN A 34 -17.16 -6.45 1.24
N THR A 35 -18.01 -6.36 2.26
CA THR A 35 -19.47 -6.48 2.15
C THR A 35 -20.11 -5.27 1.47
N ASP A 36 -21.27 -5.47 0.85
CA ASP A 36 -22.14 -4.37 0.43
C ASP A 36 -22.58 -3.60 1.69
N THR A 37 -22.33 -2.29 1.71
CA THR A 37 -22.66 -1.42 2.85
C THR A 37 -24.16 -1.28 3.07
N ASN A 38 -25.00 -1.68 2.12
CA ASN A 38 -26.45 -1.79 2.34
C ASN A 38 -26.86 -3.06 3.08
N ASP A 39 -26.00 -4.10 3.09
CA ASP A 39 -26.19 -5.26 3.96
C ASP A 39 -25.62 -4.94 5.34
N THR A 40 -26.51 -4.40 6.19
CA THR A 40 -26.18 -3.97 7.55
C THR A 40 -25.59 -5.11 8.37
N MET A 41 -26.24 -6.28 8.39
CA MET A 41 -25.85 -7.37 9.28
C MET A 41 -24.55 -8.02 8.81
N ALA A 42 -24.35 -8.20 7.50
CA ALA A 42 -23.09 -8.70 6.97
C ALA A 42 -21.94 -7.74 7.29
N SER A 43 -22.16 -6.43 7.14
CA SER A 43 -21.17 -5.40 7.44
C SER A 43 -20.82 -5.36 8.93
N VAL A 44 -21.80 -5.39 9.83
CA VAL A 44 -21.58 -5.48 11.28
C VAL A 44 -20.77 -6.73 11.62
N ALA A 45 -21.22 -7.91 11.18
CA ALA A 45 -20.54 -9.16 11.45
C ALA A 45 -19.09 -9.17 10.96
N GLN A 46 -18.79 -8.55 9.82
CA GLN A 46 -17.42 -8.43 9.32
C GLN A 46 -16.59 -7.42 10.11
N ILE A 47 -17.15 -6.27 10.50
CA ILE A 47 -16.47 -5.31 11.40
C ILE A 47 -16.07 -6.01 12.70
N GLU A 48 -16.96 -6.80 13.30
CA GLU A 48 -16.65 -7.51 14.53
C GLU A 48 -15.54 -8.56 14.36
N ARG A 49 -15.48 -9.26 13.21
CA ARG A 49 -14.36 -10.20 12.94
C ARG A 49 -13.03 -9.48 12.83
N ILE A 50 -13.01 -8.33 12.15
CA ILE A 50 -11.83 -7.47 12.07
C ILE A 50 -11.43 -6.94 13.46
N ASP A 51 -12.41 -6.50 14.26
CA ASP A 51 -12.17 -6.00 15.61
C ASP A 51 -11.58 -7.07 16.54
N ARG A 52 -12.11 -8.30 16.47
CA ARG A 52 -11.60 -9.47 17.20
C ARG A 52 -10.19 -9.88 16.76
N ALA A 53 -9.84 -9.66 15.49
CA ALA A 53 -8.48 -9.84 15.00
C ALA A 53 -7.51 -8.73 15.51
N GLY A 54 -8.05 -7.63 16.04
CA GLY A 54 -7.31 -6.50 16.60
C GLY A 54 -7.37 -5.21 15.77
N GLY A 55 -8.16 -5.16 14.70
CA GLY A 55 -8.35 -3.97 13.88
C GLY A 55 -9.40 -3.03 14.45
N LYS A 56 -8.97 -2.00 15.18
CA LYS A 56 -9.90 -1.08 15.89
C LYS A 56 -10.46 0.07 15.05
N ILE A 57 -9.94 0.25 13.84
CA ILE A 57 -10.44 1.24 12.89
C ILE A 57 -10.83 0.50 11.61
N VAL A 58 -12.12 0.52 11.27
CA VAL A 58 -12.67 -0.26 10.15
C VAL A 58 -13.36 0.66 9.16
N ARG A 59 -12.99 0.51 7.89
CA ARG A 59 -13.50 1.34 6.80
C ARG A 59 -14.60 0.62 6.00
N LEU A 60 -15.61 1.36 5.55
CA LEU A 60 -16.66 0.89 4.65
C LEU A 60 -16.78 1.80 3.44
N THR A 61 -17.15 1.25 2.29
CA THR A 61 -17.40 2.04 1.08
C THR A 61 -18.79 2.69 1.13
N ALA A 62 -18.86 4.02 0.95
CA ALA A 62 -20.13 4.68 0.69
C ALA A 62 -20.08 5.33 -0.71
N GLN A 63 -20.79 4.71 -1.66
CA GLN A 63 -20.80 5.16 -3.06
C GLN A 63 -21.84 6.24 -3.30
N GLY A 64 -23.04 6.06 -2.76
CA GLY A 64 -24.16 6.96 -2.91
C GLY A 64 -24.85 7.23 -1.58
N ARG A 65 -25.98 7.93 -1.69
CA ARG A 65 -26.78 8.33 -0.55
C ARG A 65 -27.32 7.14 0.26
N ARG A 66 -27.68 6.04 -0.41
CA ARG A 66 -28.25 4.85 0.27
C ARG A 66 -27.22 4.21 1.21
N GLU A 67 -26.00 4.01 0.73
CA GLU A 67 -24.91 3.48 1.56
C GLU A 67 -24.57 4.47 2.68
N GLY A 68 -24.49 5.77 2.36
CA GLY A 68 -24.20 6.85 3.32
C GLY A 68 -25.19 6.92 4.47
N GLU A 69 -26.50 6.80 4.20
CA GLU A 69 -27.54 6.77 5.24
C GLU A 69 -27.53 5.44 6.01
N ASN A 70 -27.22 4.31 5.35
CA ASN A 70 -27.18 3.01 6.01
C ASN A 70 -26.05 2.88 7.04
N LEU A 71 -25.00 3.71 6.96
CA LEU A 71 -23.96 3.79 7.99
C LEU A 71 -24.56 4.06 9.39
N ALA A 72 -25.67 4.79 9.50
CA ALA A 72 -26.36 4.99 10.77
C ALA A 72 -26.85 3.67 11.38
N ASN A 73 -27.40 2.78 10.56
CA ASN A 73 -27.89 1.47 11.00
C ASN A 73 -26.72 0.58 11.43
N ILE A 74 -25.64 0.57 10.66
CA ILE A 74 -24.43 -0.22 10.95
C ILE A 74 -23.80 0.24 12.27
N VAL A 75 -23.56 1.54 12.44
CA VAL A 75 -22.96 2.09 13.67
C VAL A 75 -23.85 1.79 14.87
N ARG A 76 -25.17 1.99 14.76
CA ARG A 76 -26.11 1.70 15.86
C ARG A 76 -26.09 0.22 16.25
N ALA A 77 -26.14 -0.70 15.28
CA ALA A 77 -26.11 -2.13 15.54
C ALA A 77 -24.78 -2.55 16.18
N LEU A 78 -23.65 -2.11 15.63
CA LEU A 78 -22.32 -2.37 16.17
C LEU A 78 -22.17 -1.92 17.63
N ARG A 79 -22.71 -0.73 17.97
CA ARG A 79 -22.71 -0.22 19.34
C ARG A 79 -23.66 -1.00 20.26
N ALA A 80 -24.80 -1.48 19.74
CA ALA A 80 -25.72 -2.35 20.49
C ALA A 80 -25.09 -3.72 20.81
N ASP A 81 -24.22 -4.22 19.93
CA ASP A 81 -23.44 -5.44 20.13
C ASP A 81 -22.24 -5.23 21.08
N GLY A 82 -22.05 -4.00 21.60
CA GLY A 82 -21.03 -3.66 22.59
C GLY A 82 -19.66 -3.31 22.00
N PHE A 83 -19.54 -3.19 20.68
CA PHE A 83 -18.27 -2.86 20.02
C PHE A 83 -18.04 -1.34 19.95
N THR A 84 -16.84 -0.90 20.31
CA THR A 84 -16.39 0.51 20.23
C THR A 84 -15.55 0.80 19.00
N THR A 85 -15.42 -0.16 18.08
CA THR A 85 -14.63 -0.04 16.84
C THR A 85 -14.97 1.25 16.10
N ALA A 86 -13.94 1.99 15.71
CA ALA A 86 -14.08 3.25 15.00
C ALA A 86 -14.45 3.00 13.53
N VAL A 87 -15.52 3.64 13.06
CA VAL A 87 -16.07 3.45 11.72
C VAL A 87 -15.62 4.57 10.80
N VAL A 88 -15.11 4.21 9.62
CA VAL A 88 -14.61 5.15 8.61
C VAL A 88 -15.43 5.04 7.33
N ALA A 89 -16.01 6.14 6.86
CA ALA A 89 -16.66 6.17 5.55
C ALA A 89 -15.66 6.47 4.42
N ASP A 90 -15.62 5.64 3.38
CA ASP A 90 -14.74 5.79 2.23
C ASP A 90 -15.46 6.41 1.03
N ILE A 91 -15.36 7.74 0.93
CA ILE A 91 -16.04 8.53 -0.10
C ILE A 91 -15.13 8.68 -1.31
N HIS A 92 -15.72 8.49 -2.49
CA HIS A 92 -15.03 8.69 -3.75
C HIS A 92 -15.62 9.90 -4.47
N PHE A 93 -16.77 9.79 -5.16
CA PHE A 93 -17.15 10.78 -6.18
C PHE A 93 -18.10 11.90 -5.76
N VAL A 94 -18.91 11.69 -4.73
CA VAL A 94 -20.03 12.59 -4.44
C VAL A 94 -19.76 13.29 -3.10
N PRO A 95 -19.35 14.57 -3.12
CA PRO A 95 -19.11 15.35 -1.90
C PRO A 95 -20.30 15.34 -0.93
N GLU A 96 -21.54 15.39 -1.45
CA GLU A 96 -22.76 15.32 -0.62
C GLU A 96 -22.80 14.07 0.28
N VAL A 97 -22.31 12.92 -0.21
CA VAL A 97 -22.30 11.67 0.57
C VAL A 97 -21.33 11.77 1.76
N ALA A 98 -20.25 12.55 1.65
CA ALA A 98 -19.35 12.80 2.78
C ALA A 98 -20.08 13.52 3.92
N SER A 99 -20.88 14.54 3.60
CA SER A 99 -21.69 15.27 4.57
C SER A 99 -22.79 14.39 5.17
N ILE A 100 -23.37 13.46 4.41
CA ILE A 100 -24.33 12.49 4.98
C ILE A 100 -23.62 11.54 5.95
N ALA A 101 -22.51 10.94 5.53
CA ALA A 101 -21.77 9.98 6.33
C ALA A 101 -21.21 10.59 7.62
N ALA A 102 -20.70 11.82 7.57
CA ALA A 102 -20.15 12.55 8.72
C ALA A 102 -21.18 12.80 9.86
N LYS A 103 -22.47 12.53 9.65
CA LYS A 103 -23.47 12.55 10.73
C LYS A 103 -23.38 11.33 11.65
N TYR A 104 -22.80 10.23 11.16
CA TYR A 104 -22.94 8.90 11.76
C TYR A 104 -21.61 8.22 12.08
N VAL A 105 -20.54 8.51 11.34
CA VAL A 105 -19.24 7.81 11.46
C VAL A 105 -18.20 8.62 12.24
N ASP A 106 -17.12 7.95 12.65
CA ASP A 106 -16.03 8.55 13.43
C ASP A 106 -14.98 9.28 12.55
N LYS A 107 -14.87 8.87 11.27
CA LYS A 107 -13.97 9.50 10.29
C LYS A 107 -14.51 9.39 8.87
N VAL A 108 -14.25 10.41 8.05
CA VAL A 108 -14.56 10.38 6.61
C VAL A 108 -13.25 10.44 5.81
N ARG A 109 -13.04 9.47 4.92
CA ARG A 109 -12.01 9.59 3.88
C ARG A 109 -12.60 10.24 2.65
N ILE A 110 -11.91 11.24 2.14
CA ILE A 110 -12.15 11.83 0.83
C ILE A 110 -10.97 11.60 -0.12
N ASN A 111 -11.23 11.72 -1.42
CA ASN A 111 -10.19 11.85 -2.44
C ASN A 111 -10.24 13.28 -3.01
N PRO A 112 -9.16 14.08 -2.85
CA PRO A 112 -9.03 15.41 -3.44
C PRO A 112 -9.44 15.51 -4.91
N GLY A 113 -9.15 14.48 -5.70
CA GLY A 113 -9.43 14.45 -7.14
C GLY A 113 -10.89 14.68 -7.53
N ASN A 114 -11.82 14.48 -6.59
CA ASN A 114 -13.26 14.55 -6.82
C ASN A 114 -13.92 15.83 -6.31
N TYR A 115 -13.17 16.71 -5.65
CA TYR A 115 -13.67 17.98 -5.14
C TYR A 115 -13.31 19.11 -6.08
N ARG A 116 -14.19 20.11 -6.16
CA ARG A 116 -13.94 21.33 -6.90
C ARG A 116 -13.59 22.46 -5.93
N ASN A 117 -12.47 23.13 -6.16
CA ASN A 117 -11.96 24.17 -5.26
C ASN A 117 -12.78 25.49 -5.28
N ASP A 118 -13.76 25.63 -6.18
CA ASP A 118 -14.53 26.87 -6.41
C ASP A 118 -15.89 26.93 -5.71
N HIS A 119 -16.38 25.85 -5.11
CA HIS A 119 -17.77 25.76 -4.59
C HIS A 119 -17.89 25.73 -3.06
N GLY A 120 -16.77 25.78 -2.31
CA GLY A 120 -16.80 25.77 -0.85
C GLY A 120 -17.26 24.45 -0.21
N GLU A 121 -17.44 23.38 -1.01
CA GLU A 121 -17.97 22.09 -0.56
C GLU A 121 -17.06 21.43 0.47
N PHE A 122 -15.74 21.55 0.29
CA PHE A 122 -14.78 20.98 1.22
C PHE A 122 -14.79 21.72 2.55
N GLU A 123 -14.91 23.05 2.52
CA GLU A 123 -14.98 23.85 3.74
C GLU A 123 -16.30 23.61 4.49
N ALA A 124 -17.41 23.44 3.79
CA ALA A 124 -18.67 23.02 4.42
C ALA A 124 -18.53 21.65 5.11
N LEU A 125 -17.80 20.70 4.51
CA LEU A 125 -17.50 19.42 5.13
C LEU A 125 -16.62 19.59 6.38
N ILE A 126 -15.60 20.45 6.33
CA ILE A 126 -14.74 20.77 7.48
C ILE A 126 -15.58 21.30 8.65
N GLU A 127 -16.46 22.27 8.41
CA GLU A 127 -17.35 22.82 9.44
C GLU A 127 -18.21 21.72 10.08
N GLN A 128 -18.82 20.86 9.26
CA GLN A 128 -19.66 19.78 9.75
C GLN A 128 -18.85 18.74 10.56
N CYS A 129 -17.65 18.41 10.09
CA CYS A 129 -16.73 17.52 10.80
C CYS A 129 -16.30 18.12 12.14
N ARG A 130 -16.04 19.43 12.21
CA ARG A 130 -15.72 20.13 13.45
C ARG A 130 -16.88 20.07 14.45
N GLU A 131 -18.10 20.41 14.01
CA GLU A 131 -19.29 20.38 14.86
C GLU A 131 -19.57 18.99 15.44
N ARG A 132 -19.31 17.94 14.68
CA ARG A 132 -19.58 16.55 15.06
C ARG A 132 -18.39 15.85 15.75
N GLY A 133 -17.20 16.44 15.72
CA GLY A 133 -15.98 15.81 16.21
C GLY A 133 -15.53 14.63 15.36
N VAL A 134 -15.75 14.69 14.05
CA VAL A 134 -15.40 13.65 13.06
C VAL A 134 -14.08 13.99 12.40
N ALA A 135 -13.16 13.03 12.33
CA ALA A 135 -11.89 13.22 11.65
C ALA A 135 -12.03 13.15 10.13
N LEU A 136 -11.11 13.80 9.40
CA LEU A 136 -10.98 13.69 7.95
C LEU A 136 -9.72 12.92 7.57
N ARG A 137 -9.80 12.11 6.51
CA ARG A 137 -8.63 11.60 5.81
C ARG A 137 -8.58 12.12 4.37
N ILE A 138 -7.55 12.88 4.06
CA ILE A 138 -7.21 13.31 2.70
C ILE A 138 -6.39 12.19 2.05
N GLY A 139 -7.02 11.40 1.19
CA GLY A 139 -6.40 10.20 0.61
C GLY A 139 -6.25 10.28 -0.91
N VAL A 140 -5.03 10.56 -1.37
CA VAL A 140 -4.65 10.63 -2.78
C VAL A 140 -4.16 9.26 -3.25
N ASN A 141 -4.72 8.77 -4.36
CA ASN A 141 -4.23 7.58 -5.04
C ASN A 141 -3.60 7.96 -6.39
N HIS A 142 -2.49 7.33 -6.73
CA HIS A 142 -1.67 7.63 -7.92
C HIS A 142 -2.47 7.75 -9.22
N GLY A 143 -3.37 6.79 -9.51
CA GLY A 143 -4.16 6.80 -10.74
C GLY A 143 -5.49 7.56 -10.67
N SER A 144 -5.67 8.47 -9.71
CA SER A 144 -6.93 9.21 -9.50
C SER A 144 -6.73 10.70 -9.24
N LEU A 145 -5.64 11.26 -9.74
CA LEU A 145 -5.37 12.68 -9.62
C LEU A 145 -6.41 13.50 -10.37
N ALA A 146 -6.74 14.69 -9.84
CA ALA A 146 -7.60 15.63 -10.55
C ALA A 146 -7.00 15.94 -11.93
N LYS A 147 -7.86 16.08 -12.95
CA LYS A 147 -7.41 16.36 -14.33
C LYS A 147 -6.41 17.52 -14.42
N ARG A 148 -6.64 18.62 -13.69
CA ARG A 148 -5.72 19.78 -13.65
C ARG A 148 -4.32 19.40 -13.14
N VAL A 149 -4.24 18.53 -12.15
CA VAL A 149 -2.96 18.09 -11.57
C VAL A 149 -2.29 17.13 -12.56
N PHE A 150 -3.04 16.16 -13.09
CA PHE A 150 -2.55 15.23 -14.09
C PHE A 150 -2.02 15.93 -15.35
N ASP A 151 -2.75 16.89 -15.92
CA ASP A 151 -2.34 17.60 -17.14
C ASP A 151 -1.02 18.38 -16.94
N ARG A 152 -0.68 18.78 -15.70
CA ARG A 152 0.53 19.56 -15.39
C ARG A 152 1.70 18.71 -14.88
N TRP A 153 1.43 17.68 -14.10
CA TRP A 153 2.43 16.90 -13.37
C TRP A 153 2.46 15.42 -13.76
N GLY A 154 1.45 14.92 -14.47
CA GLY A 154 1.22 13.50 -14.71
C GLY A 154 0.85 12.72 -13.44
N ASP A 155 0.73 11.40 -13.59
CA ASP A 155 0.70 10.45 -12.47
C ASP A 155 2.13 10.33 -11.91
N THR A 156 2.55 11.29 -11.09
CA THR A 156 3.91 11.34 -10.50
C THR A 156 3.85 11.53 -8.99
N PRO A 157 4.90 11.16 -8.23
CA PRO A 157 5.00 11.48 -6.80
C PRO A 157 4.73 12.97 -6.50
N GLU A 158 5.27 13.88 -7.31
CA GLU A 158 5.10 15.33 -7.18
C GLU A 158 3.64 15.74 -7.41
N GLY A 159 2.97 15.18 -8.43
CA GLY A 159 1.55 15.40 -8.68
C GLY A 159 0.69 14.95 -7.49
N MET A 160 1.02 13.81 -6.87
CA MET A 160 0.33 13.34 -5.66
C MET A 160 0.51 14.31 -4.48
N VAL A 161 1.72 14.82 -4.26
CA VAL A 161 2.03 15.77 -3.18
C VAL A 161 1.28 17.09 -3.38
N VAL A 162 1.28 17.63 -4.60
CA VAL A 162 0.53 18.86 -4.93
C VAL A 162 -0.95 18.68 -4.61
N SER A 163 -1.54 17.55 -5.02
CA SER A 163 -2.94 17.22 -4.76
C SER A 163 -3.27 17.18 -3.26
N ALA A 164 -2.39 16.60 -2.43
CA ALA A 164 -2.59 16.59 -0.99
C ALA A 164 -2.43 17.97 -0.35
N MET A 165 -1.31 18.66 -0.65
CA MET A 165 -0.95 19.93 -0.02
C MET A 165 -1.97 21.02 -0.32
N GLU A 166 -2.63 21.00 -1.49
CA GLU A 166 -3.74 21.91 -1.78
C GLU A 166 -4.86 21.81 -0.73
N PHE A 167 -5.26 20.59 -0.33
CA PHE A 167 -6.32 20.38 0.66
C PHE A 167 -5.83 20.58 2.10
N LEU A 168 -4.59 20.22 2.40
CA LEU A 168 -4.00 20.44 3.73
C LEU A 168 -3.88 21.92 4.07
N ARG A 169 -3.54 22.77 3.08
CA ARG A 169 -3.53 24.22 3.25
C ARG A 169 -4.92 24.74 3.59
N ILE A 170 -5.97 24.24 2.94
CA ILE A 170 -7.36 24.61 3.29
C ILE A 170 -7.69 24.19 4.73
N CYS A 171 -7.31 22.98 5.15
CA CYS A 171 -7.53 22.54 6.54
C CYS A 171 -6.80 23.44 7.55
N ARG A 172 -5.54 23.81 7.26
CA ARG A 172 -4.75 24.73 8.10
C ARG A 172 -5.38 26.12 8.15
N ASP A 173 -5.79 26.68 7.02
CA ASP A 173 -6.42 28.01 6.93
C ASP A 173 -7.77 28.07 7.67
N ARG A 174 -8.37 26.90 7.96
CA ARG A 174 -9.59 26.75 8.75
C ARG A 174 -9.32 26.28 10.18
N ASP A 175 -8.06 26.20 10.64
CA ASP A 175 -7.69 25.69 11.96
C ASP A 175 -8.33 24.33 12.26
N PHE A 176 -8.33 23.41 11.28
CA PHE A 176 -8.89 22.07 11.41
C PHE A 176 -7.79 21.01 11.42
N ASP A 177 -7.38 20.58 12.62
CA ASP A 177 -6.26 19.64 12.79
C ASP A 177 -6.66 18.18 12.96
N GLN A 178 -7.96 17.84 12.93
CA GLN A 178 -8.45 16.45 12.95
C GLN A 178 -8.32 15.81 11.56
N VAL A 179 -7.09 15.80 11.02
CA VAL A 179 -6.77 15.43 9.63
C VAL A 179 -5.70 14.37 9.58
N VAL A 180 -5.93 13.36 8.75
CA VAL A 180 -4.98 12.28 8.42
C VAL A 180 -4.69 12.32 6.92
N VAL A 181 -3.47 11.98 6.49
CA VAL A 181 -3.08 12.03 5.07
C VAL A 181 -2.62 10.66 4.59
N SER A 182 -2.91 10.29 3.34
CA SER A 182 -2.37 9.08 2.72
C SER A 182 -2.09 9.26 1.23
N MET A 183 -0.95 8.77 0.77
CA MET A 183 -0.52 8.66 -0.63
C MET A 183 -0.45 7.18 -1.03
N LYS A 184 -1.34 6.67 -1.88
CA LYS A 184 -1.33 5.23 -2.23
C LYS A 184 -0.95 4.98 -3.68
N SER A 185 -0.12 3.96 -3.87
CA SER A 185 0.23 3.39 -5.17
C SER A 185 0.44 1.88 -5.03
N SER A 186 0.21 1.14 -6.10
CA SER A 186 0.57 -0.28 -6.23
C SER A 186 2.06 -0.46 -6.57
N ASN A 187 2.72 0.63 -6.93
CA ASN A 187 4.15 0.72 -7.14
C ASN A 187 4.82 1.24 -5.86
N THR A 188 5.55 0.38 -5.16
CA THR A 188 6.20 0.68 -3.88
C THR A 188 7.22 1.82 -4.00
N ARG A 189 7.96 1.91 -5.11
CA ARG A 189 8.93 3.00 -5.34
C ARG A 189 8.24 4.35 -5.43
N VAL A 190 7.17 4.44 -6.22
CA VAL A 190 6.34 5.65 -6.36
C VAL A 190 5.72 6.01 -5.01
N MET A 191 5.16 5.03 -4.29
CA MET A 191 4.55 5.25 -2.98
C MET A 191 5.55 5.84 -1.97
N VAL A 192 6.72 5.22 -1.81
CA VAL A 192 7.73 5.66 -0.85
C VAL A 192 8.25 7.06 -1.19
N ALA A 193 8.54 7.32 -2.47
CA ALA A 193 8.95 8.65 -2.91
C ALA A 193 7.87 9.71 -2.62
N ALA A 194 6.60 9.42 -2.90
CA ALA A 194 5.50 10.35 -2.67
C ALA A 194 5.32 10.69 -1.18
N TYR A 195 5.42 9.72 -0.27
CA TYR A 195 5.34 10.01 1.18
C TYR A 195 6.54 10.82 1.68
N ARG A 196 7.76 10.51 1.22
CA ARG A 196 8.95 11.26 1.62
C ARG A 196 8.89 12.72 1.14
N LEU A 197 8.46 12.94 -0.11
CA LEU A 197 8.22 14.28 -0.66
C LEU A 197 7.07 15.00 0.07
N LEU A 198 6.00 14.29 0.43
CA LEU A 198 4.91 14.88 1.20
C LEU A 198 5.38 15.34 2.57
N VAL A 199 6.18 14.53 3.27
CA VAL A 199 6.76 14.91 4.56
C VAL A 199 7.65 16.14 4.42
N GLU A 200 8.51 16.19 3.41
CA GLU A 200 9.35 17.37 3.13
C GLU A 200 8.50 18.63 2.89
N ALA A 201 7.43 18.52 2.08
CA ALA A 201 6.52 19.62 1.80
C ALA A 201 5.73 20.08 3.04
N MET A 202 5.25 19.14 3.86
CA MET A 202 4.56 19.43 5.11
C MET A 202 5.51 20.11 6.12
N ASP A 203 6.73 19.60 6.28
CA ASP A 203 7.71 20.15 7.21
C ASP A 203 8.13 21.58 6.79
N ALA A 204 8.29 21.84 5.49
CA ALA A 204 8.56 23.18 4.95
C ALA A 204 7.44 24.20 5.25
N GLU A 205 6.23 23.72 5.50
CA GLU A 205 5.05 24.52 5.82
C GLU A 205 4.60 24.42 7.28
N GLY A 206 5.40 23.77 8.15
CA GLY A 206 5.10 23.60 9.57
C GLY A 206 3.87 22.72 9.85
N MET A 207 3.52 21.80 8.94
CA MET A 207 2.39 20.89 9.07
C MET A 207 2.83 19.53 9.63
N HIS A 208 2.17 19.06 10.68
CA HIS A 208 2.53 17.81 11.37
C HIS A 208 1.37 16.80 11.41
N TYR A 209 0.61 16.67 10.32
CA TYR A 209 -0.51 15.73 10.27
C TYR A 209 -0.07 14.25 10.30
N PRO A 210 -0.85 13.37 10.97
CA PRO A 210 -0.66 11.92 10.93
C PRO A 210 -0.77 11.33 9.53
N ILE A 211 0.01 10.27 9.29
CA ILE A 211 0.13 9.59 8.02
C ILE A 211 -0.46 8.18 8.11
N HIS A 212 -1.42 7.89 7.23
CA HIS A 212 -1.95 6.55 6.99
C HIS A 212 -1.15 5.89 5.86
N LEU A 213 -0.45 4.80 6.15
CA LEU A 213 0.28 4.02 5.15
C LEU A 213 -0.53 2.84 4.58
N GLY A 214 -0.18 2.45 3.37
CA GLY A 214 -0.64 1.21 2.77
C GLY A 214 -0.34 1.15 1.29
N VAL A 215 0.20 0.02 0.85
CA VAL A 215 0.34 -0.32 -0.57
C VAL A 215 -1.04 -0.72 -1.08
N THR A 216 -1.48 -0.17 -2.21
CA THR A 216 -2.74 -0.60 -2.85
C THR A 216 -2.48 -1.77 -3.79
N GLU A 217 -3.50 -2.57 -4.07
CA GLU A 217 -3.42 -3.66 -5.04
C GLU A 217 -2.25 -4.63 -4.81
N ALA A 218 -2.03 -5.03 -3.55
CA ALA A 218 -0.87 -5.87 -3.22
C ALA A 218 -1.03 -7.31 -3.75
N GLY A 219 -2.25 -7.74 -4.06
CA GLY A 219 -2.55 -9.13 -4.42
C GLY A 219 -2.88 -9.99 -3.20
N ASN A 220 -2.63 -11.30 -3.29
CA ASN A 220 -2.91 -12.27 -2.24
C ASN A 220 -1.67 -13.10 -1.88
N GLY A 221 -1.79 -13.91 -0.83
CA GLY A 221 -0.77 -14.84 -0.39
C GLY A 221 0.51 -14.15 0.11
N LEU A 222 1.62 -14.87 0.04
CA LEU A 222 2.92 -14.39 0.52
C LEU A 222 3.42 -13.18 -0.28
N GLU A 223 3.17 -13.16 -1.59
CA GLU A 223 3.56 -12.06 -2.49
C GLU A 223 2.93 -10.72 -2.06
N GLY A 224 1.63 -10.70 -1.77
CA GLY A 224 0.95 -9.49 -1.33
C GLY A 224 1.39 -8.99 0.05
N ARG A 225 1.73 -9.92 0.94
CA ARG A 225 2.31 -9.62 2.27
C ARG A 225 3.70 -9.03 2.13
N VAL A 226 4.58 -9.64 1.32
CA VAL A 226 5.94 -9.14 1.03
C VAL A 226 5.88 -7.77 0.37
N LYS A 227 5.03 -7.58 -0.64
CA LYS A 227 4.88 -6.28 -1.33
C LYS A 227 4.43 -5.18 -0.38
N SER A 228 3.48 -5.49 0.50
CA SER A 228 3.03 -4.55 1.55
C SER A 228 4.15 -4.25 2.54
N ALA A 229 4.90 -5.26 2.98
CA ALA A 229 6.00 -5.12 3.92
C ALA A 229 7.18 -4.30 3.36
N VAL A 230 7.54 -4.48 2.09
CA VAL A 230 8.56 -3.65 1.41
C VAL A 230 8.16 -2.17 1.41
N GLY A 231 6.93 -1.86 0.98
CA GLY A 231 6.48 -0.47 0.90
C GLY A 231 6.24 0.19 2.26
N ILE A 232 5.51 -0.48 3.15
CA ILE A 232 5.18 0.04 4.49
C ILE A 232 6.44 0.07 5.36
N GLY A 233 7.25 -0.99 5.33
CA GLY A 233 8.47 -1.11 6.10
C GLY A 233 9.50 -0.04 5.78
N ALA A 234 9.63 0.37 4.51
CA ALA A 234 10.52 1.47 4.13
C ALA A 234 10.17 2.80 4.79
N LEU A 235 8.87 3.11 4.88
CA LEU A 235 8.41 4.35 5.52
C LEU A 235 8.45 4.25 7.03
N LEU A 236 8.07 3.10 7.59
CA LEU A 236 8.20 2.86 9.03
C LEU A 236 9.67 2.92 9.46
N ALA A 237 10.63 2.42 8.67
CA ALA A 237 12.06 2.54 8.95
C ALA A 237 12.55 3.99 8.99
N ASP A 238 11.92 4.87 8.22
CA ASP A 238 12.19 6.30 8.19
C ASP A 238 11.44 7.07 9.31
N GLY A 239 10.69 6.35 10.17
CA GLY A 239 9.86 6.92 11.23
C GLY A 239 8.55 7.53 10.73
N ILE A 240 8.17 7.32 9.48
CA ILE A 240 6.97 7.86 8.83
C ILE A 240 5.84 6.84 8.97
N GLY A 241 4.70 7.26 9.53
CA GLY A 241 3.48 6.45 9.62
C GLY A 241 2.94 6.37 11.04
N ASP A 242 1.65 6.66 11.18
CA ASP A 242 0.93 6.69 12.46
C ASP A 242 -0.22 5.68 12.46
N THR A 243 -0.61 5.22 11.27
CA THR A 243 -1.55 4.12 11.11
C THR A 243 -1.31 3.41 9.78
N ILE A 244 -1.59 2.11 9.72
CA ILE A 244 -1.31 1.29 8.54
C ILE A 244 -2.51 0.41 8.16
N ARG A 245 -2.61 0.10 6.87
CA ARG A 245 -3.46 -0.96 6.34
C ARG A 245 -2.69 -1.77 5.29
N VAL A 246 -2.58 -3.07 5.51
CA VAL A 246 -2.17 -4.04 4.48
C VAL A 246 -3.39 -4.32 3.61
N SER A 247 -3.28 -4.28 2.27
CA SER A 247 -4.44 -4.44 1.38
C SER A 247 -4.33 -5.74 0.58
N LEU A 248 -4.98 -6.81 1.05
CA LEU A 248 -4.89 -8.16 0.48
C LEU A 248 -6.19 -8.56 -0.22
N THR A 249 -6.09 -9.27 -1.35
CA THR A 249 -7.23 -9.95 -2.01
C THR A 249 -7.58 -11.23 -1.27
N GLU A 250 -8.00 -11.08 -0.02
CA GLU A 250 -8.37 -12.12 0.95
C GLU A 250 -9.45 -11.56 1.90
N ALA A 251 -9.99 -12.39 2.79
CA ALA A 251 -10.86 -11.92 3.87
C ALA A 251 -10.20 -10.78 4.68
N PRO A 252 -10.87 -9.64 4.90
CA PRO A 252 -10.27 -8.44 5.50
C PRO A 252 -9.64 -8.62 6.89
N GLU A 253 -10.12 -9.57 7.68
CA GLU A 253 -9.55 -9.94 8.98
C GLU A 253 -8.11 -10.50 8.86
N HIS A 254 -7.73 -11.07 7.71
CA HIS A 254 -6.37 -11.53 7.44
C HIS A 254 -5.37 -10.39 7.17
N GLU A 255 -5.84 -9.17 6.89
CA GLU A 255 -4.98 -7.98 6.80
C GLU A 255 -4.35 -7.63 8.17
N ILE A 256 -5.07 -7.91 9.26
CA ILE A 256 -4.73 -7.42 10.61
C ILE A 256 -3.46 -8.09 11.19
N PRO A 257 -3.29 -9.42 11.19
CA PRO A 257 -2.08 -10.04 11.74
C PRO A 257 -0.80 -9.54 11.08
N VAL A 258 -0.82 -9.33 9.76
CA VAL A 258 0.33 -8.83 9.00
C VAL A 258 0.62 -7.37 9.36
N ALA A 259 -0.42 -6.53 9.44
CA ALA A 259 -0.28 -5.14 9.87
C ALA A 259 0.28 -5.05 11.28
N ARG A 260 -0.22 -5.85 12.22
CA ARG A 260 0.28 -5.90 13.60
C ARG A 260 1.73 -6.32 13.66
N MET A 261 2.11 -7.36 12.90
CA MET A 261 3.50 -7.81 12.82
C MET A 261 4.42 -6.68 12.37
N LEU A 262 4.03 -5.88 11.38
CA LEU A 262 4.79 -4.71 10.93
C LEU A 262 4.85 -3.61 12.01
N ALA A 263 3.72 -3.25 12.62
CA ALA A 263 3.69 -2.22 13.66
C ALA A 263 4.55 -2.60 14.88
N GLU A 264 4.46 -3.85 15.33
CA GLU A 264 5.24 -4.39 16.45
C GLU A 264 6.73 -4.48 16.10
N HIS A 265 7.09 -4.88 14.86
CA HIS A 265 8.48 -4.98 14.39
C HIS A 265 9.22 -3.64 14.34
N PHE A 266 8.50 -2.52 14.21
CA PHE A 266 9.08 -1.17 14.24
C PHE A 266 8.80 -0.40 15.54
N ALA A 267 8.19 -1.03 16.54
CA ALA A 267 7.92 -0.38 17.83
C ALA A 267 9.20 0.07 18.55
N SER A 268 10.32 -0.63 18.33
CA SER A 268 11.64 -0.26 18.85
C SER A 268 12.74 -0.67 17.87
N ARG A 269 13.65 0.27 17.55
CA ARG A 269 14.80 0.08 16.67
C ARG A 269 16.04 0.75 17.27
N PRO A 270 16.70 0.09 18.24
CA PRO A 270 17.84 0.68 18.94
C PRO A 270 19.10 0.73 18.06
N GLY A 271 20.01 1.64 18.41
CA GLY A 271 21.31 1.78 17.76
C GLY A 271 21.54 3.20 17.22
N VAL A 272 22.81 3.57 17.19
CA VAL A 272 23.29 4.80 16.53
C VAL A 272 24.39 4.36 15.57
N PHE A 273 24.22 4.68 14.29
CA PHE A 273 25.14 4.27 13.24
C PHE A 273 25.65 5.52 12.53
N GLU A 274 26.95 5.78 12.64
CA GLU A 274 27.55 6.97 12.05
C GLU A 274 27.50 6.90 10.51
N VAL A 275 27.08 7.98 9.86
CA VAL A 275 27.03 8.11 8.40
C VAL A 275 28.03 9.18 7.99
N LEU A 276 29.17 8.75 7.42
CA LEU A 276 30.28 9.62 7.01
C LEU A 276 30.01 10.35 5.70
N HIS A 277 29.19 9.76 4.81
CA HIS A 277 28.93 10.26 3.47
C HIS A 277 27.42 10.37 3.16
N PRO A 278 26.67 11.22 3.89
CA PRO A 278 25.23 11.37 3.69
C PRO A 278 24.87 11.93 2.29
N GLU A 279 25.78 12.67 1.65
CA GLU A 279 25.60 13.24 0.30
C GLU A 279 25.46 12.19 -0.80
N ARG A 280 25.83 10.93 -0.53
CA ARG A 280 25.70 9.80 -1.47
C ARG A 280 24.28 9.23 -1.54
N TYR A 281 23.38 9.68 -0.66
CA TYR A 281 21.99 9.21 -0.59
C TYR A 281 20.99 10.33 -0.87
N SER A 282 19.90 9.98 -1.55
CA SER A 282 18.73 10.85 -1.67
C SER A 282 17.47 10.09 -1.23
N PRO A 283 16.71 10.61 -0.25
CA PRO A 283 15.48 9.97 0.19
C PRO A 283 14.37 10.06 -0.85
N THR A 284 14.37 11.12 -1.67
CA THR A 284 13.26 11.45 -2.59
C THR A 284 13.57 11.12 -4.05
N ALA A 285 14.85 10.93 -4.41
CA ALA A 285 15.25 10.57 -5.77
C ALA A 285 15.92 9.19 -5.81
N TYR A 286 15.32 8.25 -6.52
CA TYR A 286 15.91 6.94 -6.74
C TYR A 286 17.13 7.02 -7.65
N ARG A 287 18.28 6.52 -7.18
CA ARG A 287 19.49 6.32 -7.97
C ARG A 287 20.13 5.00 -7.56
N ARG A 288 20.45 4.15 -8.53
CA ARG A 288 21.29 2.99 -8.25
C ARG A 288 22.70 3.47 -7.96
N ARG A 289 23.27 2.97 -6.87
CA ARG A 289 24.63 3.28 -6.44
C ARG A 289 25.69 2.56 -7.29
N SER A 290 25.46 1.30 -7.65
CA SER A 290 26.40 0.47 -8.42
C SER A 290 26.00 0.30 -9.89
N HIS A 291 26.87 -0.35 -10.67
CA HIS A 291 26.61 -0.76 -12.05
C HIS A 291 25.75 -2.03 -12.19
N VAL A 292 25.38 -2.70 -11.09
CA VAL A 292 24.58 -3.93 -11.13
C VAL A 292 23.16 -3.63 -11.62
N THR A 293 22.81 -4.22 -12.76
CA THR A 293 21.49 -4.05 -13.39
C THR A 293 20.46 -5.04 -12.83
N VAL A 294 20.90 -6.25 -12.49
CA VAL A 294 20.05 -7.33 -11.98
C VAL A 294 20.54 -7.75 -10.60
N PRO A 295 19.85 -7.35 -9.52
CA PRO A 295 20.23 -7.77 -8.18
C PRO A 295 20.17 -9.27 -7.97
N VAL A 296 21.06 -9.79 -7.12
CA VAL A 296 21.28 -11.23 -6.91
C VAL A 296 20.64 -11.78 -5.64
N THR A 297 20.37 -13.08 -5.62
CA THR A 297 19.95 -13.87 -4.44
C THR A 297 21.12 -14.60 -3.81
N HIS A 298 20.94 -15.16 -2.62
CA HIS A 298 22.02 -15.80 -1.85
C HIS A 298 22.69 -17.00 -2.55
N ASP A 299 21.99 -17.65 -3.47
CA ASP A 299 22.41 -18.85 -4.18
C ASP A 299 23.03 -18.59 -5.57
N GLU A 300 23.16 -17.32 -5.95
CA GLU A 300 23.77 -16.89 -7.21
C GLU A 300 25.25 -16.52 -7.02
N PRO A 301 26.08 -16.49 -8.09
CA PRO A 301 27.48 -16.10 -7.98
C PRO A 301 27.65 -14.68 -7.41
N LEU A 302 28.43 -14.56 -6.34
CA LEU A 302 28.67 -13.30 -5.62
C LEU A 302 30.09 -12.74 -5.84
N ASP A 303 30.79 -13.18 -6.89
CA ASP A 303 32.12 -12.69 -7.22
C ASP A 303 32.12 -11.16 -7.42
N GLY A 304 32.97 -10.46 -6.66
CA GLY A 304 33.04 -9.00 -6.69
C GLY A 304 31.99 -8.27 -5.86
N PHE A 305 31.07 -8.97 -5.21
CA PHE A 305 30.14 -8.38 -4.25
C PHE A 305 30.75 -8.34 -2.84
N ARG A 306 30.50 -7.25 -2.12
CA ARG A 306 30.73 -7.15 -0.68
C ARG A 306 29.47 -7.62 0.04
N ILE A 307 29.62 -8.58 0.94
CA ILE A 307 28.50 -9.04 1.80
C ILE A 307 28.54 -8.23 3.09
N LEU A 308 27.46 -7.51 3.38
CA LEU A 308 27.29 -6.75 4.61
C LEU A 308 26.18 -7.38 5.45
N GLU A 309 26.54 -7.91 6.62
CA GLU A 309 25.60 -8.55 7.54
C GLU A 309 25.20 -7.62 8.67
N SER A 310 23.89 -7.43 8.86
CA SER A 310 23.36 -6.72 10.03
C SER A 310 23.23 -7.68 11.22
N THR A 311 23.68 -7.22 12.39
CA THR A 311 23.52 -7.94 13.66
C THR A 311 22.76 -7.13 14.72
N SER A 312 22.36 -5.90 14.40
CA SER A 312 21.68 -5.00 15.34
C SER A 312 20.16 -5.15 15.36
N GLY A 313 19.51 -4.48 16.32
CA GLY A 313 18.06 -4.31 16.36
C GLY A 313 17.50 -3.35 15.30
N ASN A 314 18.36 -2.64 14.55
CA ASN A 314 17.99 -1.68 13.52
C ASN A 314 18.79 -1.92 12.22
N PRO A 315 18.46 -3.00 11.49
CA PRO A 315 19.18 -3.40 10.29
C PRO A 315 19.20 -2.33 9.22
N THR A 316 18.08 -1.63 9.02
CA THR A 316 17.96 -0.69 7.94
C THR A 316 18.92 0.48 8.13
N ALA A 317 19.01 1.05 9.34
CA ALA A 317 19.96 2.13 9.62
C ALA A 317 21.42 1.63 9.61
N GLU A 318 21.69 0.46 10.22
CA GLU A 318 23.02 -0.15 10.25
C GLU A 318 23.57 -0.40 8.84
N LEU A 319 22.76 -1.02 7.97
CA LEU A 319 23.17 -1.34 6.60
C LEU A 319 23.25 -0.09 5.72
N ARG A 320 22.34 0.89 5.90
CA ARG A 320 22.46 2.21 5.22
C ARG A 320 23.80 2.86 5.56
N ALA A 321 24.14 2.95 6.84
CA ALA A 321 25.40 3.53 7.30
C ALA A 321 26.60 2.75 6.76
N ALA A 322 26.60 1.42 6.87
CA ALA A 322 27.68 0.57 6.37
C ALA A 322 27.92 0.72 4.87
N ILE A 323 26.85 0.82 4.06
CA ILE A 323 26.96 1.01 2.60
C ILE A 323 27.47 2.41 2.27
N LEU A 324 26.94 3.45 2.90
CA LEU A 324 27.32 4.84 2.61
C LEU A 324 28.79 5.11 2.98
N ASN A 325 29.29 4.42 4.00
CA ASN A 325 30.66 4.54 4.50
C ASN A 325 31.69 3.69 3.74
N LEU A 326 31.31 3.00 2.66
CA LEU A 326 32.28 2.24 1.86
C LEU A 326 33.33 3.16 1.22
N ASP A 327 34.59 2.72 1.28
CA ASP A 327 35.72 3.40 0.62
C ASP A 327 35.54 3.47 -0.90
N THR A 328 35.00 2.41 -1.49
CA THR A 328 34.66 2.31 -2.91
C THR A 328 33.14 2.50 -3.06
N PRO A 329 32.67 3.71 -3.43
CA PRO A 329 31.27 4.08 -3.28
C PRO A 329 30.30 3.28 -4.15
N ASP A 330 30.77 2.71 -5.26
CA ASP A 330 30.01 1.96 -6.26
C ASP A 330 30.24 0.44 -6.18
N CYS A 331 31.03 -0.05 -5.21
CA CYS A 331 31.30 -1.48 -5.01
C CYS A 331 29.97 -2.25 -4.80
N PRO A 332 29.64 -3.28 -5.58
CA PRO A 332 28.38 -4.02 -5.44
C PRO A 332 28.19 -4.62 -4.03
N VAL A 333 26.99 -4.51 -3.47
CA VAL A 333 26.68 -4.98 -2.11
C VAL A 333 25.54 -5.98 -2.08
N VAL A 334 25.76 -7.11 -1.41
CA VAL A 334 24.68 -8.00 -0.92
C VAL A 334 24.45 -7.69 0.55
N VAL A 335 23.20 -7.40 0.91
CA VAL A 335 22.80 -7.18 2.30
C VAL A 335 22.30 -8.48 2.91
N LYS A 336 22.86 -8.86 4.05
CA LYS A 336 22.60 -10.11 4.74
C LYS A 336 21.97 -9.86 6.10
N ARG A 337 21.00 -10.71 6.48
CA ARG A 337 20.47 -10.75 7.84
C ARG A 337 19.94 -12.13 8.20
N ARG A 338 20.13 -12.50 9.47
CA ARG A 338 19.61 -13.73 10.05
C ARG A 338 18.23 -13.54 10.66
N TYR A 339 17.35 -14.53 10.44
CA TYR A 339 15.97 -14.59 10.91
C TYR A 339 15.70 -15.96 11.56
N GLU A 340 15.03 -15.95 12.72
CA GLU A 340 14.76 -17.16 13.53
C GLU A 340 13.25 -17.39 13.72
N GLU A 341 12.43 -16.70 12.94
CA GLU A 341 10.99 -16.80 12.99
C GLU A 341 10.49 -18.20 12.60
N PRO A 342 9.48 -18.73 13.32
CA PRO A 342 9.02 -20.10 13.14
C PRO A 342 8.25 -20.32 11.83
N THR A 343 7.64 -19.27 11.27
CA THR A 343 6.84 -19.35 10.05
C THR A 343 7.54 -18.61 8.91
N LEU A 344 7.44 -19.17 7.70
CA LEU A 344 7.98 -18.52 6.50
C LEU A 344 7.33 -17.16 6.26
N GLU A 345 6.04 -17.01 6.58
CA GLU A 345 5.33 -15.74 6.50
C GLU A 345 6.00 -14.66 7.37
N ALA A 346 6.34 -14.98 8.61
CA ALA A 346 6.97 -14.03 9.52
C ALA A 346 8.39 -13.67 9.07
N VAL A 347 9.18 -14.64 8.59
CA VAL A 347 10.49 -14.38 7.96
C VAL A 347 10.30 -13.43 6.77
N ALA A 348 9.38 -13.74 5.87
CA ALA A 348 9.17 -12.97 4.66
C ALA A 348 8.73 -11.53 4.94
N VAL A 349 7.78 -11.31 5.85
CA VAL A 349 7.29 -9.98 6.22
C VAL A 349 8.40 -9.16 6.87
N LYS A 350 9.14 -9.72 7.84
CA LYS A 350 10.20 -8.98 8.54
C LYS A 350 11.41 -8.72 7.65
N ALA A 351 11.84 -9.71 6.85
CA ALA A 351 12.93 -9.54 5.90
C ALA A 351 12.61 -8.52 4.80
N ALA A 352 11.38 -8.55 4.26
CA ALA A 352 10.90 -7.56 3.32
C ALA A 352 10.92 -6.15 3.92
N ALA A 353 10.51 -6.00 5.17
CA ALA A 353 10.45 -4.72 5.84
C ALA A 353 11.84 -4.18 6.25
N ASP A 354 12.80 -5.05 6.57
CA ASP A 354 14.16 -4.67 6.97
C ASP A 354 15.08 -4.38 5.77
N LEU A 355 15.07 -5.27 4.76
CA LEU A 355 16.02 -5.29 3.65
C LEU A 355 15.45 -4.66 2.36
N GLY A 356 14.13 -4.74 2.15
CA GLY A 356 13.45 -4.07 1.05
C GLY A 356 13.74 -2.56 0.93
N PRO A 357 13.81 -1.78 2.03
CA PRO A 357 14.13 -0.36 1.98
C PRO A 357 15.49 -0.07 1.32
N LEU A 358 16.49 -0.93 1.52
CA LEU A 358 17.84 -0.76 0.95
C LEU A 358 17.85 -0.89 -0.58
N LEU A 359 16.90 -1.66 -1.13
CA LEU A 359 16.67 -1.79 -2.57
C LEU A 359 15.87 -0.60 -3.12
N LEU A 360 14.84 -0.16 -2.39
CA LEU A 360 14.06 1.03 -2.74
C LEU A 360 14.89 2.31 -2.69
N ASP A 361 15.91 2.35 -1.84
CA ASP A 361 16.89 3.42 -1.74
C ASP A 361 17.98 3.33 -2.83
N GLY A 362 18.05 2.23 -3.59
CA GLY A 362 19.06 2.00 -4.62
C GLY A 362 20.47 1.72 -4.08
N LEU A 363 20.58 1.36 -2.80
CA LEU A 363 21.85 1.15 -2.10
C LEU A 363 22.37 -0.28 -2.21
N ALA A 364 21.47 -1.26 -2.16
CA ALA A 364 21.80 -2.69 -2.21
C ALA A 364 21.63 -3.28 -3.62
N ASP A 365 22.47 -4.27 -3.92
CA ASP A 365 22.58 -4.95 -5.22
C ASP A 365 22.29 -6.46 -5.11
N GLY A 366 21.89 -6.93 -3.94
CA GLY A 366 21.44 -8.30 -3.70
C GLY A 366 21.00 -8.52 -2.27
N LEU A 367 20.37 -9.67 -2.04
CA LEU A 367 19.83 -10.07 -0.74
C LEU A 367 20.40 -11.41 -0.31
N TRP A 368 20.61 -11.55 1.00
CA TRP A 368 20.84 -12.83 1.63
C TRP A 368 20.06 -12.93 2.94
N ILE A 369 19.00 -13.72 2.94
CA ILE A 369 18.22 -14.07 4.13
C ILE A 369 18.79 -15.37 4.71
N ASP A 370 19.42 -15.30 5.89
CA ASP A 370 19.85 -16.49 6.63
C ASP A 370 18.72 -16.94 7.57
N ALA A 371 17.98 -17.97 7.20
CA ALA A 371 16.85 -18.47 7.98
C ALA A 371 16.91 -20.00 8.10
N PRO A 372 17.74 -20.55 9.01
CA PRO A 372 18.08 -21.97 9.06
C PRO A 372 16.88 -22.90 9.37
N GLY A 373 15.77 -22.34 9.87
CA GLY A 373 14.53 -23.07 10.11
C GLY A 373 13.70 -23.37 8.85
N HIS A 374 14.09 -22.84 7.68
CA HIS A 374 13.34 -22.93 6.43
C HIS A 374 14.21 -23.47 5.29
N SER A 375 13.59 -24.06 4.26
CA SER A 375 14.34 -24.58 3.11
C SER A 375 14.98 -23.46 2.28
N ALA A 376 16.17 -23.70 1.73
CA ALA A 376 16.85 -22.73 0.87
C ALA A 376 16.01 -22.29 -0.34
N ALA A 377 15.23 -23.21 -0.93
CA ALA A 377 14.31 -22.89 -2.04
C ALA A 377 13.22 -21.89 -1.61
N ALA A 378 12.57 -22.13 -0.47
CA ALA A 378 11.56 -21.21 0.06
C ALA A 378 12.14 -19.81 0.38
N ILE A 379 13.37 -19.75 0.89
CA ILE A 379 14.06 -18.49 1.16
C ILE A 379 14.42 -17.76 -0.12
N ARG A 380 14.91 -18.47 -1.14
CA ARG A 380 15.14 -17.90 -2.47
C ARG A 380 13.87 -17.30 -3.05
N ASP A 381 12.73 -17.97 -2.93
CA ASP A 381 11.44 -17.45 -3.40
C ASP A 381 11.07 -16.15 -2.69
N VAL A 382 11.28 -16.07 -1.37
CA VAL A 382 11.08 -14.83 -0.60
C VAL A 382 12.00 -13.70 -1.07
N GLU A 383 13.29 -13.98 -1.29
CA GLU A 383 14.23 -12.97 -1.82
C GLU A 383 13.79 -12.45 -3.18
N LEU A 384 13.39 -13.34 -4.10
CA LEU A 384 12.86 -12.96 -5.40
C LEU A 384 11.57 -12.13 -5.29
N MET A 385 10.68 -12.45 -4.34
CA MET A 385 9.48 -11.65 -4.06
C MET A 385 9.86 -10.24 -3.56
N ILE A 386 10.86 -10.11 -2.70
CA ILE A 386 11.33 -8.81 -2.20
C ILE A 386 11.94 -7.98 -3.34
N LEU A 387 12.80 -8.59 -4.17
CA LEU A 387 13.39 -7.92 -5.34
C LEU A 387 12.32 -7.45 -6.35
N GLN A 388 11.27 -8.25 -6.56
CA GLN A 388 10.13 -7.91 -7.41
C GLN A 388 9.28 -6.81 -6.78
N ALA A 389 8.97 -6.92 -5.49
CA ALA A 389 8.24 -5.90 -4.73
C ALA A 389 8.96 -4.56 -4.73
N ALA A 390 10.29 -4.54 -4.69
CA ALA A 390 11.12 -3.34 -4.79
C ALA A 390 11.31 -2.83 -6.24
N ARG A 391 10.76 -3.54 -7.24
CA ARG A 391 10.85 -3.21 -8.68
C ARG A 391 12.30 -3.14 -9.19
N VAL A 392 13.18 -3.98 -8.65
CA VAL A 392 14.59 -4.03 -9.06
C VAL A 392 14.93 -5.28 -9.88
N ARG A 393 14.15 -6.36 -9.75
CA ARG A 393 14.22 -7.58 -10.57
C ARG A 393 12.86 -8.26 -10.61
N PHE A 394 12.35 -8.56 -11.80
CA PHE A 394 11.13 -9.34 -11.98
C PHE A 394 11.50 -10.80 -12.20
N SER A 395 10.81 -11.71 -11.50
CA SER A 395 11.11 -13.15 -11.53
C SER A 395 9.93 -13.97 -12.05
N HIS A 396 8.70 -13.50 -11.80
CA HIS A 396 7.47 -14.15 -12.20
C HIS A 396 6.48 -13.10 -12.72
N THR A 397 5.34 -13.56 -13.24
CA THR A 397 4.21 -12.67 -13.50
C THR A 397 3.74 -12.01 -12.21
N GLU A 398 3.63 -10.69 -12.19
CA GLU A 398 3.08 -9.93 -11.08
C GLU A 398 1.57 -9.74 -11.25
N TYR A 399 0.83 -9.94 -10.17
CA TYR A 399 -0.61 -9.73 -10.15
C TYR A 399 -0.96 -8.51 -9.31
N ILE A 400 -1.49 -7.48 -9.97
CA ILE A 400 -1.92 -6.23 -9.34
C ILE A 400 -3.42 -6.36 -9.11
N ALA A 401 -3.83 -6.78 -7.91
CA ALA A 401 -5.22 -7.13 -7.64
C ALA A 401 -5.79 -6.42 -6.41
N CYS A 402 -7.05 -5.99 -6.52
CA CYS A 402 -7.70 -5.24 -5.45
C CYS A 402 -8.08 -6.13 -4.29
N PRO A 403 -8.08 -5.61 -3.04
CA PRO A 403 -8.43 -6.39 -1.86
C PRO A 403 -9.91 -6.83 -1.79
N SER A 404 -10.68 -6.61 -2.87
CA SER A 404 -12.14 -6.48 -2.83
C SER A 404 -12.61 -5.31 -1.95
N CYS A 405 -13.87 -4.93 -2.14
CA CYS A 405 -14.63 -3.97 -1.34
C CYS A 405 -16.12 -4.13 -1.69
N GLY A 406 -17.03 -3.46 -0.98
CA GLY A 406 -18.47 -3.49 -1.28
C GLY A 406 -18.89 -2.99 -2.68
N ARG A 407 -17.93 -2.60 -3.53
CA ARG A 407 -18.13 -2.22 -4.94
C ARG A 407 -17.85 -3.36 -5.92
N THR A 408 -17.29 -4.45 -5.41
CA THR A 408 -16.77 -5.55 -6.24
C THR A 408 -17.93 -6.29 -6.87
N LEU A 409 -17.88 -6.44 -8.19
CA LEU A 409 -19.02 -6.92 -8.98
C LEU A 409 -18.99 -8.43 -9.28
N TYR A 410 -17.95 -9.11 -8.82
CA TYR A 410 -17.72 -10.54 -9.03
C TYR A 410 -16.80 -11.11 -7.93
N ASP A 411 -16.67 -12.43 -7.87
CA ASP A 411 -15.72 -13.07 -6.96
C ASP A 411 -14.28 -12.87 -7.45
N ILE A 412 -13.65 -11.81 -6.95
CA ILE A 412 -12.29 -11.43 -7.33
C ILE A 412 -11.25 -12.42 -6.80
N GLU A 413 -11.47 -13.01 -5.62
CA GLU A 413 -10.53 -13.97 -5.03
C GLU A 413 -10.44 -15.21 -5.91
N LYS A 414 -11.59 -15.78 -6.28
CA LYS A 414 -11.67 -16.90 -7.22
C LYS A 414 -11.11 -16.53 -8.59
N THR A 415 -11.49 -15.38 -9.14
CA THR A 415 -11.02 -14.96 -10.47
C THR A 415 -9.51 -14.76 -10.51
N LEU A 416 -8.92 -14.19 -9.45
CA LEU A 416 -7.49 -14.04 -9.32
C LEU A 416 -6.80 -15.41 -9.27
N ALA A 417 -7.37 -16.37 -8.54
CA ALA A 417 -6.86 -17.74 -8.51
C ALA A 417 -6.92 -18.41 -9.90
N ASP A 418 -8.04 -18.26 -10.62
CA ASP A 418 -8.21 -18.82 -11.98
C ASP A 418 -7.24 -18.20 -12.99
N ILE A 419 -7.03 -16.88 -12.93
CA ILE A 419 -6.03 -16.18 -13.75
C ILE A 419 -4.63 -16.68 -13.42
N LYS A 420 -4.27 -16.74 -12.13
CA LYS A 420 -2.96 -17.23 -11.67
C LYS A 420 -2.69 -18.65 -12.16
N ALA A 421 -3.66 -19.56 -12.01
CA ALA A 421 -3.54 -20.95 -12.44
C ALA A 421 -3.18 -21.10 -13.93
N ARG A 422 -3.62 -20.16 -14.78
CA ARG A 422 -3.36 -20.20 -16.22
C ARG A 422 -2.21 -19.31 -16.69
N THR A 423 -1.64 -18.47 -15.84
CA THR A 423 -0.62 -17.49 -16.27
C THR A 423 0.65 -17.47 -15.42
N SER A 424 0.71 -18.21 -14.31
CA SER A 424 1.86 -18.19 -13.38
C SER A 424 3.18 -18.68 -13.99
N HIS A 425 3.12 -19.49 -15.05
CA HIS A 425 4.28 -19.95 -15.81
C HIS A 425 4.90 -18.86 -16.68
N LEU A 426 4.15 -17.79 -16.98
CA LEU A 426 4.65 -16.63 -17.72
C LEU A 426 5.59 -15.81 -16.83
N LYS A 427 6.52 -15.08 -17.45
CA LYS A 427 7.50 -14.24 -16.76
C LYS A 427 7.43 -12.81 -17.27
N ASN A 428 7.79 -11.86 -16.43
CA ASN A 428 7.90 -10.43 -16.77
C ASN A 428 6.60 -9.78 -17.28
N LEU A 429 5.44 -10.35 -16.92
CA LEU A 429 4.14 -9.74 -17.18
C LEU A 429 3.56 -9.16 -15.90
N ARG A 430 2.79 -8.08 -16.05
CA ARG A 430 1.99 -7.49 -14.98
C ARG A 430 0.53 -7.57 -15.38
N ILE A 431 -0.26 -8.31 -14.62
CA ILE A 431 -1.69 -8.51 -14.89
C ILE A 431 -2.49 -7.83 -13.80
N GLY A 432 -3.27 -6.81 -14.16
CA GLY A 432 -4.21 -6.13 -13.29
C GLY A 432 -5.53 -6.88 -13.18
N VAL A 433 -6.02 -7.14 -11.97
CA VAL A 433 -7.31 -7.80 -11.72
C VAL A 433 -8.13 -6.93 -10.78
N MET A 434 -9.16 -6.26 -11.30
CA MET A 434 -9.83 -5.16 -10.62
C MET A 434 -11.33 -5.41 -10.45
N GLY A 435 -11.79 -5.32 -9.20
CA GLY A 435 -13.17 -5.63 -8.82
C GLY A 435 -14.23 -4.70 -9.40
N CYS A 436 -13.85 -3.48 -9.78
CA CYS A 436 -14.77 -2.48 -10.33
C CYS A 436 -14.08 -1.49 -11.28
N ILE A 437 -14.88 -0.90 -12.17
CA ILE A 437 -14.44 0.11 -13.15
C ILE A 437 -14.04 1.45 -12.53
N VAL A 438 -14.39 1.66 -11.26
CA VAL A 438 -14.25 2.95 -10.58
C VAL A 438 -12.79 3.31 -10.33
N ASN A 439 -12.06 2.48 -9.58
CA ASN A 439 -10.63 2.70 -9.33
C ASN A 439 -9.76 1.80 -10.22
N GLY A 440 -10.32 0.71 -10.74
CA GLY A 440 -9.58 -0.32 -11.46
C GLY A 440 -8.66 0.20 -12.56
N PRO A 441 -9.15 1.01 -13.52
CA PRO A 441 -8.32 1.54 -14.60
C PRO A 441 -7.13 2.40 -14.12
N GLY A 442 -7.32 3.19 -13.07
CA GLY A 442 -6.25 4.02 -12.51
C GLY A 442 -5.24 3.22 -11.68
N GLU A 443 -5.70 2.21 -10.95
CA GLU A 443 -4.88 1.38 -10.07
C GLU A 443 -4.02 0.36 -10.82
N MET A 444 -4.42 0.00 -12.05
CA MET A 444 -3.66 -0.90 -12.95
C MET A 444 -2.83 -0.17 -14.01
N THR A 445 -2.53 1.12 -13.82
CA THR A 445 -1.79 1.93 -14.81
C THR A 445 -0.41 1.38 -15.17
N ASP A 446 0.18 0.57 -14.28
CA ASP A 446 1.46 -0.11 -14.46
C ASP A 446 1.31 -1.56 -14.98
N ALA A 447 0.09 -2.03 -15.27
CA ALA A 447 -0.17 -3.38 -15.77
C ALA A 447 -0.02 -3.44 -17.29
N ASP A 448 0.50 -4.56 -17.80
CA ASP A 448 0.57 -4.86 -19.23
C ASP A 448 -0.81 -5.29 -19.76
N TYR A 449 -1.58 -5.99 -18.92
CA TYR A 449 -2.93 -6.46 -19.22
C TYR A 449 -3.87 -6.20 -18.06
N GLY A 450 -5.13 -5.86 -18.33
CA GLY A 450 -6.13 -5.58 -17.32
C GLY A 450 -7.39 -6.44 -17.48
N TYR A 451 -7.89 -6.96 -16.36
CA TYR A 451 -9.18 -7.63 -16.21
C TYR A 451 -10.02 -6.83 -15.21
N VAL A 452 -11.02 -6.08 -15.68
CA VAL A 452 -11.76 -5.12 -14.83
C VAL A 452 -13.27 -5.41 -14.85
N GLY A 453 -13.88 -5.49 -13.67
CA GLY A 453 -15.33 -5.58 -13.52
C GLY A 453 -16.03 -4.33 -14.02
N ALA A 454 -16.85 -4.46 -15.06
CA ALA A 454 -17.61 -3.36 -15.65
C ALA A 454 -19.09 -3.34 -15.24
N GLY A 455 -19.61 -4.48 -14.79
CA GLY A 455 -20.99 -4.71 -14.37
C GLY A 455 -21.15 -6.10 -13.76
N PRO A 456 -22.29 -6.42 -13.14
CA PRO A 456 -22.58 -7.79 -12.71
C PRO A 456 -22.42 -8.78 -13.88
N GLY A 457 -21.54 -9.77 -13.73
CA GLY A 457 -21.23 -10.77 -14.77
C GLY A 457 -20.56 -10.21 -16.03
N ARG A 458 -20.01 -9.00 -15.97
CA ARG A 458 -19.44 -8.30 -17.13
C ARG A 458 -18.05 -7.76 -16.88
N ILE A 459 -17.14 -8.03 -17.82
CA ILE A 459 -15.73 -7.69 -17.73
C ILE A 459 -15.33 -6.78 -18.90
N THR A 460 -14.37 -5.89 -18.66
CA THR A 460 -13.66 -5.14 -19.70
C THR A 460 -12.19 -5.49 -19.62
N LEU A 461 -11.60 -5.86 -20.77
CA LEU A 461 -10.19 -6.18 -20.90
C LEU A 461 -9.40 -4.99 -21.43
N TYR A 462 -8.15 -4.90 -20.98
CA TYR A 462 -7.24 -3.82 -21.33
C TYR A 462 -5.86 -4.36 -21.76
N LYS A 463 -5.19 -3.64 -22.67
CA LYS A 463 -3.75 -3.74 -22.94
C LYS A 463 -3.13 -2.40 -22.55
N GLY A 464 -2.29 -2.40 -21.51
CA GLY A 464 -1.90 -1.17 -20.84
C GLY A 464 -3.13 -0.37 -20.38
N ARG A 465 -3.26 0.87 -20.87
CA ARG A 465 -4.41 1.74 -20.58
C ARG A 465 -5.54 1.65 -21.62
N GLU A 466 -5.35 0.92 -22.71
CA GLU A 466 -6.31 0.87 -23.82
C GLU A 466 -7.35 -0.23 -23.60
N VAL A 467 -8.62 0.11 -23.80
CA VAL A 467 -9.73 -0.86 -23.76
C VAL A 467 -9.71 -1.68 -25.05
N VAL A 468 -9.50 -2.99 -24.93
CA VAL A 468 -9.46 -3.90 -26.09
C VAL A 468 -10.74 -4.71 -26.26
N ALA A 469 -11.45 -5.00 -25.17
CA ALA A 469 -12.75 -5.66 -25.20
C ALA A 469 -13.63 -5.10 -24.09
N ARG A 470 -14.84 -4.65 -24.43
CA ARG A 470 -15.73 -3.97 -23.49
C ARG A 470 -16.95 -4.82 -23.17
N ASN A 471 -17.27 -4.90 -21.87
CA ASN A 471 -18.52 -5.47 -21.37
C ASN A 471 -18.79 -6.92 -21.83
N ILE A 472 -17.72 -7.72 -21.95
CA ILE A 472 -17.81 -9.13 -22.34
C ILE A 472 -18.35 -9.99 -21.18
N PRO A 473 -19.04 -11.12 -21.48
CA PRO A 473 -19.46 -12.07 -20.45
C PRO A 473 -18.26 -12.54 -19.61
N GLN A 474 -18.43 -12.58 -18.29
CA GLN A 474 -17.36 -12.98 -17.36
C GLN A 474 -16.85 -14.40 -17.63
N GLU A 475 -17.75 -15.31 -18.03
CA GLU A 475 -17.44 -16.71 -18.33
C GLU A 475 -16.45 -16.89 -19.49
N GLU A 476 -16.46 -15.97 -20.47
CA GLU A 476 -15.55 -15.97 -21.61
C GLU A 476 -14.29 -15.13 -21.35
N ALA A 477 -14.31 -14.27 -20.32
CA ALA A 477 -13.33 -13.20 -20.18
C ALA A 477 -11.90 -13.69 -19.93
N LEU A 478 -11.73 -14.80 -19.20
CA LEU A 478 -10.42 -15.39 -18.95
C LEU A 478 -9.80 -15.96 -20.24
N ASP A 479 -10.60 -16.67 -21.05
CA ASP A 479 -10.14 -17.19 -22.34
C ASP A 479 -9.76 -16.06 -23.29
N ARG A 480 -10.56 -15.00 -23.30
CA ARG A 480 -10.27 -13.81 -24.11
C ARG A 480 -9.03 -13.06 -23.63
N LEU A 481 -8.77 -12.99 -22.33
CA LEU A 481 -7.53 -12.44 -21.79
C LEU A 481 -6.31 -13.24 -22.28
N ILE A 482 -6.40 -14.56 -22.31
CA ILE A 482 -5.28 -15.42 -22.74
C ILE A 482 -5.08 -15.39 -24.25
N ALA A 483 -6.16 -15.33 -25.03
CA ALA A 483 -6.07 -15.07 -26.46
C ALA A 483 -5.37 -13.73 -26.73
N LEU A 484 -5.74 -12.68 -26.00
CA LEU A 484 -5.10 -11.37 -26.10
C LEU A 484 -3.60 -11.42 -25.78
N ILE A 485 -3.18 -12.12 -24.72
CA ILE A 485 -1.76 -12.29 -24.37
C ILE A 485 -1.02 -13.02 -25.50
N ARG A 486 -1.62 -14.06 -26.09
CA ARG A 486 -1.06 -14.81 -27.23
C ARG A 486 -0.93 -13.95 -28.49
N GLU A 487 -1.96 -13.20 -28.85
CA GLU A 487 -1.99 -12.32 -30.02
C GLU A 487 -0.91 -11.24 -29.96
N ASN A 488 -0.53 -10.81 -28.76
CA ASN A 488 0.52 -9.83 -28.54
C ASN A 488 1.93 -10.43 -28.42
N GLY A 489 2.08 -11.75 -28.57
CA GLY A 489 3.39 -12.43 -28.52
C GLY A 489 3.99 -12.56 -27.12
N ASP A 490 3.21 -12.28 -26.07
CA ASP A 490 3.64 -12.30 -24.67
C ASP A 490 3.38 -13.67 -24.00
N TRP A 491 2.83 -14.63 -24.74
CA TRP A 491 2.57 -15.98 -24.27
C TRP A 491 3.75 -16.91 -24.54
N THR A 492 4.18 -17.63 -23.50
CA THR A 492 5.11 -18.75 -23.61
C THR A 492 4.43 -19.99 -23.06
N ASP A 493 4.47 -21.11 -23.77
CA ASP A 493 3.88 -22.34 -23.27
C ASP A 493 4.55 -22.80 -21.98
N ALA A 494 3.74 -23.34 -21.07
CA ALA A 494 4.26 -23.94 -19.85
C ALA A 494 5.30 -25.02 -20.22
N PRO A 495 6.43 -25.11 -19.50
CA PRO A 495 7.38 -26.18 -19.74
C PRO A 495 6.63 -27.51 -19.68
N ALA A 496 6.75 -28.33 -20.73
CA ALA A 496 6.13 -29.65 -20.75
C ALA A 496 6.62 -30.41 -19.51
N ASP A 497 5.71 -30.81 -18.63
CA ASP A 497 6.03 -31.47 -17.36
C ASP A 497 7.16 -32.49 -17.55
N GLY A 498 8.34 -32.15 -17.03
CA GLY A 498 9.46 -33.06 -16.95
C GLY A 498 9.07 -34.17 -15.99
N ARG A 499 8.89 -35.38 -16.53
CA ARG A 499 8.72 -36.61 -15.74
C ARG A 499 9.88 -36.84 -14.79
#